data_AF-A0A1Q8JKK4-F1
#
_entry.id   AF-A0A1Q8JKK4-F1
#
_cell.length_a   1.000
_cell.length_b   1.000
_cell.length_c   1.000
_cell.angle_alpha   90.00
_cell.angle_beta   90.00
_cell.angle_gamma   90.00
#
_symmetry.space_group_name_H-M   'P 1'
#
loop_
_entity.id
_entity.type
_entity.pdbx_description
1 polymer ?
#
loop_
_entity_poly.entity_id
_entity_poly.type
_entity_poly.pdbx_seq_one_letter_code
_entity_poly.pdbx_strand_id
1 'polypeptide(L)'
;MVDEMMVGGVVSAARLTRVIRRRLRSAAPDAVQVVAADPHELVDAPTRALDLAGRVRTPDDVLHGLLELLHANEIAVEPTGPDPAETHALGLPSPFGGHVVARREWAPFTVTERARAEAFLRVTAARPTGAVHEVLLPGGGQVVASAATGDEVTELDALLRACLSGADGADDDWTAADLRAVLLPSTGRCLVVRSADGTLVALASRMDADELDPAAEPVVLVHPDYRGQRLGGWLRDKLAAVSAA
;
A
#
# COMPACT_ATOMS: atom_id res chain seq x y z
N MET A 1 0.57 -28.57 -1.45
CA MET A 1 1.93 -28.20 -1.90
C MET A 1 1.78 -27.79 -3.35
N VAL A 2 2.12 -26.55 -3.68
CA VAL A 2 2.15 -26.05 -5.06
C VAL A 2 3.61 -26.05 -5.46
N ASP A 3 3.93 -26.75 -6.55
CA ASP A 3 5.28 -26.79 -7.12
C ASP A 3 5.24 -26.18 -8.52
N GLU A 4 6.18 -25.29 -8.79
CA GLU A 4 6.36 -24.63 -10.08
C GLU A 4 7.50 -25.30 -10.85
N MET A 5 7.31 -25.53 -12.15
CA MET A 5 8.32 -26.18 -12.99
C MET A 5 8.38 -25.51 -14.37
N MET A 6 9.55 -24.97 -14.72
CA MET A 6 9.83 -24.59 -16.11
C MET A 6 10.18 -25.82 -16.94
N VAL A 7 9.51 -25.99 -18.07
CA VAL A 7 9.78 -27.09 -19.00
C VAL A 7 10.16 -26.53 -20.37
N GLY A 8 11.45 -26.64 -20.70
CA GLY A 8 11.94 -26.38 -22.05
C GLY A 8 11.78 -27.61 -22.96
N GLY A 9 11.28 -27.43 -24.18
CA GLY A 9 11.28 -28.46 -25.23
C GLY A 9 9.94 -28.65 -25.96
N VAL A 10 9.90 -29.63 -26.88
CA VAL A 10 8.74 -29.92 -27.75
C VAL A 10 7.62 -30.72 -27.07
N VAL A 11 7.57 -30.74 -25.74
CA VAL A 11 6.55 -31.49 -24.99
C VAL A 11 5.32 -30.62 -24.78
N SER A 12 4.17 -31.06 -25.28
CA SER A 12 2.91 -30.34 -25.06
C SER A 12 2.44 -30.41 -23.60
N ALA A 13 1.78 -29.36 -23.12
CA ALA A 13 1.23 -29.28 -21.77
C ALA A 13 0.36 -30.50 -21.41
N ALA A 14 -0.51 -30.95 -22.33
CA ALA A 14 -1.35 -32.12 -22.14
C ALA A 14 -0.55 -33.43 -21.91
N ARG A 15 0.60 -33.58 -22.58
CA ARG A 15 1.49 -34.73 -22.38
C ARG A 15 2.18 -34.65 -21.02
N LEU A 16 2.62 -33.46 -20.62
CA LEU A 16 3.25 -33.23 -19.32
C LEU A 16 2.28 -33.52 -18.16
N THR A 17 1.06 -32.98 -18.20
CA THR A 17 0.00 -33.23 -17.21
C THR A 17 -0.26 -34.71 -17.02
N ARG A 18 -0.35 -35.48 -18.12
CA ARG A 18 -0.55 -36.93 -18.07
C ARG A 18 0.60 -37.66 -17.40
N VAL A 19 1.84 -37.25 -17.67
CA VAL A 19 3.04 -37.85 -17.07
C VAL A 19 3.10 -37.56 -15.57
N ILE A 20 2.88 -36.31 -15.15
CA ILE A 20 2.89 -35.89 -13.74
C ILE A 20 1.84 -36.66 -12.94
N ARG A 21 0.58 -36.67 -13.40
CA ARG A 21 -0.52 -37.41 -12.76
C ARG A 21 -0.21 -38.90 -12.63
N ARG A 22 0.35 -39.51 -13.69
CA ARG A 22 0.75 -40.93 -13.67
C ARG A 22 1.87 -41.20 -12.65
N ARG A 23 2.84 -40.30 -12.50
CA ARG A 23 3.99 -40.48 -11.62
C ARG A 23 3.66 -40.30 -10.15
N LEU A 24 2.74 -39.39 -9.84
CA LEU A 24 2.31 -39.12 -8.46
C LEU A 24 1.36 -40.18 -7.89
N ARG A 25 0.91 -41.16 -8.71
CA ARG A 25 0.08 -42.31 -8.29
C ARG A 25 -1.13 -41.92 -7.43
N SER A 26 -1.68 -40.74 -7.66
CA SER A 26 -2.86 -40.29 -6.94
C SER A 26 -4.09 -40.99 -7.52
N ALA A 27 -4.74 -41.83 -6.70
CA ALA A 27 -5.89 -42.63 -7.13
C ALA A 27 -7.16 -41.80 -7.42
N ALA A 28 -7.20 -40.54 -6.97
CA ALA A 28 -8.33 -39.64 -7.22
C ALA A 28 -8.04 -38.72 -8.45
N PRO A 29 -9.01 -38.56 -9.37
CA PRO A 29 -8.87 -37.69 -10.55
C PRO A 29 -8.50 -36.23 -10.22
N ASP A 30 -8.90 -35.75 -9.04
CA ASP A 30 -8.77 -34.36 -8.59
C ASP A 30 -7.60 -34.13 -7.63
N ALA A 31 -6.84 -35.17 -7.28
CA ALA A 31 -5.75 -35.05 -6.31
C ALA A 31 -4.54 -34.27 -6.85
N VAL A 32 -4.41 -34.12 -8.18
CA VAL A 32 -3.34 -33.33 -8.81
C VAL A 32 -3.92 -32.50 -9.96
N GLN A 33 -4.03 -31.20 -9.73
CA GLN A 33 -4.31 -30.22 -10.77
C GLN A 33 -3.00 -29.72 -11.40
N VAL A 34 -2.97 -29.70 -12.73
CA VAL A 34 -1.85 -29.15 -13.50
C VAL A 34 -2.44 -28.11 -14.44
N VAL A 35 -2.05 -26.87 -14.23
CA VAL A 35 -2.47 -25.71 -15.02
C VAL A 35 -1.24 -25.09 -15.66
N ALA A 36 -1.41 -24.48 -16.83
CA ALA A 36 -0.36 -23.66 -17.42
C ALA A 36 -0.22 -22.40 -16.57
N ALA A 37 1.00 -22.11 -16.12
CA ALA A 37 1.27 -20.89 -15.38
C ALA A 37 1.29 -19.69 -16.33
N ASP A 38 0.72 -18.57 -15.91
CA ASP A 38 0.94 -17.29 -16.57
C ASP A 38 2.38 -16.83 -16.27
N PRO A 39 3.16 -16.34 -17.24
CA PRO A 39 4.49 -15.78 -16.99
C PRO A 39 4.53 -14.70 -15.89
N HIS A 40 3.45 -13.95 -15.68
CA HIS A 40 3.35 -12.95 -14.59
C HIS A 40 3.10 -13.61 -13.23
N GLU A 41 2.62 -14.86 -13.20
CA GLU A 41 2.51 -15.68 -11.99
C GLU A 41 3.86 -16.29 -11.56
N LEU A 42 4.89 -16.26 -12.42
CA LEU A 42 6.23 -16.82 -12.15
C LEU A 42 7.11 -15.94 -11.25
N VAL A 43 6.60 -14.82 -10.75
CA VAL A 43 7.27 -14.06 -9.69
C VAL A 43 7.25 -14.92 -8.43
N ASP A 44 8.44 -15.22 -7.90
CA ASP A 44 8.55 -16.03 -6.70
C ASP A 44 7.82 -15.36 -5.53
N ALA A 45 7.25 -16.17 -4.65
CA ALA A 45 6.39 -15.65 -3.61
C ALA A 45 7.07 -14.68 -2.62
N PRO A 46 8.37 -14.81 -2.27
CA PRO A 46 9.11 -13.75 -1.58
C PRO A 46 9.13 -12.42 -2.33
N THR A 47 9.47 -12.41 -3.62
CA THR A 47 9.46 -11.18 -4.45
C THR A 47 8.05 -10.57 -4.50
N ARG A 48 7.02 -11.38 -4.74
CA ARG A 48 5.62 -10.92 -4.73
C ARG A 48 5.24 -10.30 -3.38
N ALA A 49 5.67 -10.87 -2.26
CA ALA A 49 5.41 -10.32 -0.94
C ALA A 49 6.05 -8.94 -0.75
N LEU A 50 7.27 -8.73 -1.26
CA LEU A 50 7.97 -7.45 -1.20
C LEU A 50 7.29 -6.39 -2.07
N ASP A 51 6.91 -6.75 -3.30
CA ASP A 51 6.20 -5.85 -4.22
C ASP A 51 4.87 -5.39 -3.63
N LEU A 52 4.09 -6.33 -3.07
CA LEU A 52 2.83 -6.02 -2.41
C LEU A 52 3.04 -5.14 -1.18
N ALA A 53 4.06 -5.42 -0.36
CA ALA A 53 4.36 -4.61 0.83
C ALA A 53 4.78 -3.19 0.43
N GLY A 54 5.54 -3.04 -0.66
CA GLY A 54 5.94 -1.74 -1.21
C GLY A 54 4.78 -0.89 -1.71
N ARG A 55 3.62 -1.49 -2.01
CA ARG A 55 2.40 -0.79 -2.45
C ARG A 55 1.46 -0.41 -1.31
N VAL A 56 1.65 -0.95 -0.11
CA VAL A 56 0.78 -0.65 1.03
C VAL A 56 0.90 0.81 1.45
N ARG A 57 -0.20 1.53 1.47
CA ARG A 57 -0.31 2.87 2.04
C ARG A 57 -1.36 2.94 3.14
N THR A 58 -2.39 2.11 3.05
CA THR A 58 -3.60 2.13 3.89
C THR A 58 -3.84 0.78 4.57
N PRO A 59 -4.68 0.72 5.63
CA PRO A 59 -5.12 -0.55 6.19
C PRO A 59 -5.81 -1.48 5.16
N ASP A 60 -6.59 -0.91 4.24
CA ASP A 60 -7.28 -1.68 3.21
C ASP A 60 -6.31 -2.27 2.19
N ASP A 61 -5.21 -1.57 1.88
CA ASP A 61 -4.16 -2.09 1.00
C ASP A 61 -3.47 -3.32 1.62
N VAL A 62 -3.34 -3.35 2.95
CA VAL A 62 -2.80 -4.52 3.65
C VAL A 62 -3.70 -5.74 3.42
N LEU A 63 -5.02 -5.55 3.52
CA LEU A 63 -5.98 -6.63 3.30
C LEU A 63 -5.94 -7.12 1.84
N HIS A 64 -5.94 -6.20 0.88
CA HIS A 64 -5.82 -6.55 -0.54
C HIS A 64 -4.51 -7.28 -0.85
N GLY A 65 -3.39 -6.79 -0.31
CA GLY A 65 -2.09 -7.44 -0.46
C GLY A 65 -2.07 -8.84 0.14
N LEU A 66 -2.70 -9.05 1.30
CA LEU A 66 -2.83 -10.39 1.89
C LEU A 66 -3.76 -11.31 1.10
N LEU A 67 -4.88 -10.81 0.58
CA LEU A 67 -5.79 -11.56 -0.29
C LEU A 67 -5.02 -12.14 -1.49
N GLU A 68 -4.25 -11.28 -2.16
CA GLU A 68 -3.44 -11.65 -3.31
C GLU A 68 -2.29 -12.59 -2.93
N LEU A 69 -1.53 -12.26 -1.88
CA LEU A 69 -0.37 -13.04 -1.42
C LEU A 69 -0.72 -14.47 -1.02
N LEU A 70 -1.92 -14.66 -0.48
CA LEU A 70 -2.43 -15.94 0.01
C LEU A 70 -3.28 -16.69 -1.01
N HIS A 71 -3.56 -16.08 -2.18
CA HIS A 71 -4.52 -16.57 -3.15
C HIS A 71 -5.86 -16.94 -2.46
N ALA A 72 -6.30 -16.06 -1.56
CA ALA A 72 -7.53 -16.22 -0.81
C ALA A 72 -8.73 -15.77 -1.64
N ASN A 73 -9.88 -16.37 -1.39
CA ASN A 73 -11.15 -15.97 -2.00
C ASN A 73 -11.80 -14.83 -1.22
N GLU A 74 -11.55 -14.75 0.08
CA GLU A 74 -12.09 -13.75 0.98
C GLU A 74 -11.04 -13.36 2.03
N ILE A 75 -11.05 -12.09 2.43
CA ILE A 75 -10.30 -11.60 3.57
C ILE A 75 -11.12 -10.57 4.35
N ALA A 76 -11.09 -10.65 5.67
CA ALA A 76 -11.77 -9.70 6.55
C ALA A 76 -11.00 -9.50 7.86
N VAL A 77 -11.30 -8.39 8.55
CA VAL A 77 -10.91 -8.21 9.95
C VAL A 77 -12.08 -8.60 10.83
N GLU A 78 -11.90 -9.62 11.67
CA GLU A 78 -12.91 -10.15 12.57
C GLU A 78 -12.50 -9.93 14.04
N PRO A 79 -13.45 -9.76 14.99
CA PRO A 79 -13.11 -9.57 16.40
C PRO A 79 -12.33 -10.74 17.00
N THR A 80 -12.62 -11.96 16.54
CA THR A 80 -11.97 -13.20 16.92
C THR A 80 -11.40 -13.89 15.69
N GLY A 81 -10.44 -14.80 15.87
CA GLY A 81 -9.98 -15.65 14.78
C GLY A 81 -11.08 -16.59 14.25
N PRO A 82 -10.83 -17.29 13.13
CA PRO A 82 -11.78 -18.24 12.57
C PRO A 82 -12.04 -19.40 13.54
N ASP A 83 -13.16 -20.09 13.36
CA ASP A 83 -13.44 -21.31 14.12
C ASP A 83 -12.30 -22.32 13.88
N PRO A 84 -11.71 -22.92 14.93
CA PRO A 84 -10.69 -23.97 14.78
C PRO A 84 -11.11 -25.15 13.88
N ALA A 85 -12.41 -25.38 13.68
CA ALA A 85 -12.95 -26.38 12.77
C ALA A 85 -12.89 -25.97 11.27
N GLU A 86 -12.76 -24.67 10.96
CA GLU A 86 -12.65 -24.16 9.59
C GLU A 86 -11.28 -24.51 8.98
N THR A 87 -11.23 -25.63 8.27
CA THR A 87 -9.97 -26.18 7.73
C THR A 87 -9.32 -25.27 6.67
N HIS A 88 -10.11 -24.47 5.95
CA HIS A 88 -9.62 -23.59 4.89
C HIS A 88 -9.60 -22.10 5.26
N ALA A 89 -9.51 -21.82 6.57
CA ALA A 89 -9.36 -20.47 7.09
C ALA A 89 -7.97 -20.27 7.72
N LEU A 90 -7.42 -19.06 7.59
CA LEU A 90 -6.19 -18.63 8.25
C LEU A 90 -6.48 -17.36 9.05
N GLY A 91 -6.42 -17.48 10.38
CA GLY A 91 -6.45 -16.35 11.29
C GLY A 91 -5.05 -15.89 11.71
N LEU A 92 -4.84 -14.57 11.67
CA LEU A 92 -3.62 -13.88 12.11
C LEU A 92 -3.98 -12.68 12.98
N PRO A 93 -3.20 -12.34 14.02
CA PRO A 93 -3.41 -11.09 14.76
C PRO A 93 -3.33 -9.88 13.83
N SER A 94 -4.33 -9.00 13.89
CA SER A 94 -4.37 -7.80 13.07
C SER A 94 -3.64 -6.65 13.76
N PRO A 95 -2.77 -5.90 13.07
CA PRO A 95 -2.19 -4.67 13.61
C PRO A 95 -3.21 -3.55 13.80
N PHE A 96 -4.40 -3.69 13.21
CA PHE A 96 -5.52 -2.76 13.32
C PHE A 96 -6.52 -3.15 14.44
N GLY A 97 -6.21 -4.20 15.20
CA GLY A 97 -7.12 -4.80 16.20
C GLY A 97 -7.91 -5.98 15.64
N GLY A 98 -8.24 -6.94 16.51
CA GLY A 98 -8.90 -8.20 16.12
C GLY A 98 -7.97 -9.15 15.37
N HIS A 99 -8.52 -9.91 14.42
CA HIS A 99 -7.82 -10.88 13.61
C HIS A 99 -8.07 -10.64 12.12
N VAL A 100 -7.02 -10.69 11.31
CA VAL A 100 -7.18 -10.85 9.86
C VAL A 100 -7.49 -12.31 9.58
N VAL A 101 -8.61 -12.57 8.92
CA VAL A 101 -9.09 -13.90 8.58
C VAL A 101 -9.17 -14.02 7.06
N ALA A 102 -8.35 -14.90 6.50
CA ALA A 102 -8.36 -15.23 5.07
C ALA A 102 -9.01 -16.60 4.86
N ARG A 103 -9.84 -16.74 3.83
CA ARG A 103 -10.53 -18.01 3.48
C ARG A 103 -10.31 -18.35 2.01
N ARG A 104 -10.20 -19.65 1.71
CA ARG A 104 -10.19 -20.13 0.32
C ARG A 104 -10.86 -21.50 0.17
N GLU A 105 -11.39 -21.81 -0.99
CA GLU A 105 -12.17 -23.05 -1.16
C GLU A 105 -11.32 -24.26 -1.55
N TRP A 106 -10.18 -24.02 -2.21
CA TRP A 106 -9.45 -25.05 -2.95
C TRP A 106 -8.42 -25.83 -2.13
N ALA A 107 -7.91 -25.29 -1.02
CA ALA A 107 -7.00 -26.00 -0.10
C ALA A 107 -6.83 -25.29 1.25
N PRO A 108 -6.41 -26.02 2.32
CA PRO A 108 -5.91 -25.43 3.54
C PRO A 108 -4.66 -24.57 3.33
N PHE A 109 -4.43 -23.59 4.20
CA PHE A 109 -3.19 -22.79 4.20
C PHE A 109 -2.01 -23.57 4.81
N THR A 110 -0.84 -23.42 4.21
CA THR A 110 0.41 -24.06 4.65
C THR A 110 1.10 -23.24 5.75
N VAL A 111 2.03 -23.89 6.46
CA VAL A 111 2.89 -23.23 7.46
C VAL A 111 3.72 -22.11 6.83
N THR A 112 4.19 -22.30 5.59
CA THR A 112 4.95 -21.28 4.86
C THR A 112 4.11 -20.07 4.48
N GLU A 113 2.87 -20.28 4.02
CA GLU A 113 1.92 -19.19 3.73
C GLU A 113 1.58 -18.39 5.00
N ARG A 114 1.36 -19.08 6.14
CA ARG A 114 1.18 -18.42 7.44
C ARG A 114 2.39 -17.56 7.79
N ALA A 115 3.59 -18.12 7.76
CA ALA A 115 4.81 -17.40 8.12
C ALA A 115 5.05 -16.18 7.22
N ARG A 116 4.72 -16.29 5.92
CA ARG A 116 4.82 -15.20 4.95
C ARG A 116 3.81 -14.09 5.24
N ALA A 117 2.55 -14.44 5.50
CA ALA A 117 1.52 -13.46 5.85
C ALA A 117 1.80 -12.76 7.18
N GLU A 118 2.34 -13.47 8.17
CA GLU A 118 2.82 -12.86 9.42
C GLU A 118 3.97 -11.88 9.17
N ALA A 119 4.92 -12.24 8.29
CA ALA A 119 6.01 -11.35 7.92
C ALA A 119 5.51 -10.10 7.18
N PHE A 120 4.57 -10.28 6.25
CA PHE A 120 3.90 -9.20 5.54
C PHE A 120 3.24 -8.24 6.53
N LEU A 121 2.40 -8.76 7.44
CA LEU A 121 1.74 -7.97 8.49
C LEU A 121 2.73 -7.21 9.39
N ARG A 122 3.84 -7.83 9.79
CA ARG A 122 4.87 -7.15 10.59
C ARG A 122 5.48 -5.95 9.86
N VAL A 123 5.80 -6.12 8.59
CA VAL A 123 6.41 -5.05 7.77
C VAL A 123 5.39 -3.93 7.53
N THR A 124 4.15 -4.27 7.18
CA THR A 124 3.12 -3.28 6.85
C THR A 124 2.55 -2.58 8.09
N ALA A 125 2.59 -3.22 9.25
CA ALA A 125 2.24 -2.62 10.54
C ALA A 125 3.31 -1.63 11.04
N ALA A 126 4.57 -1.86 10.68
CA ALA A 126 5.67 -0.96 10.95
C ALA A 126 5.59 0.26 10.01
N ARG A 127 4.52 1.05 10.12
CA ARG A 127 4.52 2.39 9.54
C ARG A 127 5.69 3.14 10.19
N PRO A 128 6.64 3.68 9.43
CA PRO A 128 7.56 4.65 10.00
C PRO A 128 6.69 5.79 10.53
N THR A 129 6.70 6.01 11.84
CA THR A 129 6.20 7.28 12.39
C THR A 129 7.06 8.36 11.73
N GLY A 130 6.48 9.05 10.75
CA GLY A 130 7.19 10.11 10.04
C GLY A 130 7.74 11.08 11.05
N ALA A 131 8.97 11.56 10.84
CA ALA A 131 9.57 12.54 11.72
C ALA A 131 8.62 13.73 11.88
N VAL A 132 8.24 14.02 13.13
CA VAL A 132 7.45 15.20 13.45
C VAL A 132 8.40 16.38 13.55
N HIS A 133 8.04 17.47 12.91
CA HIS A 133 8.84 18.69 12.87
C HIS A 133 8.03 19.85 13.42
N GLU A 134 8.48 20.40 14.54
CA GLU A 134 8.00 21.70 15.01
C GLU A 134 8.65 22.80 14.18
N VAL A 135 7.84 23.67 13.58
CA VAL A 135 8.28 24.77 12.73
C VAL A 135 7.84 26.08 13.35
N LEU A 136 8.81 26.91 13.71
CA LEU A 136 8.57 28.28 14.15
C LEU A 136 8.49 29.21 12.94
N LEU A 137 7.35 29.86 12.77
CA LEU A 137 7.11 30.81 11.70
C LEU A 137 7.76 32.16 12.02
N PRO A 138 8.17 32.96 11.01
CA PRO A 138 8.72 34.30 11.22
C PRO A 138 7.80 35.24 12.02
N GLY A 139 6.48 35.04 11.94
CA GLY A 139 5.49 35.79 12.72
C GLY A 139 5.36 35.36 14.19
N GLY A 140 6.16 34.39 14.65
CA GLY A 140 6.14 33.86 16.02
C GLY A 140 5.12 32.74 16.27
N GLY A 141 4.27 32.42 15.29
CA GLY A 141 3.38 31.26 15.35
C GLY A 141 4.14 29.94 15.21
N GLN A 142 3.59 28.86 15.77
CA GLN A 142 4.15 27.52 15.66
C GLN A 142 3.20 26.62 14.87
N VAL A 143 3.77 25.81 13.99
CA VAL A 143 3.07 24.76 13.25
C VAL A 143 3.82 23.45 13.36
N VAL A 144 3.12 22.35 13.13
CA VAL A 144 3.69 21.00 13.21
C VAL A 144 3.57 20.32 11.86
N ALA A 145 4.69 19.89 11.31
CA ALA A 145 4.73 19.10 10.09
C ALA A 145 4.94 17.62 10.40
N SER A 146 4.25 16.75 9.68
CA SER A 146 4.35 15.29 9.81
C SER A 146 4.06 14.60 8.48
N ALA A 147 4.35 13.31 8.38
CA ALA A 147 3.98 12.52 7.21
C ALA A 147 2.46 12.43 7.08
N ALA A 148 1.96 12.56 5.85
CA ALA A 148 0.54 12.32 5.56
C ALA A 148 0.16 10.87 5.83
N THR A 149 -1.07 10.67 6.30
CA THR A 149 -1.62 9.33 6.62
C THR A 149 -2.68 8.88 5.63
N GLY A 150 -3.21 9.83 4.85
CA GLY A 150 -4.35 9.64 3.95
C GLY A 150 -5.69 9.86 4.63
N ASP A 151 -5.73 10.06 5.95
CA ASP A 151 -6.95 10.45 6.66
C ASP A 151 -7.29 11.92 6.40
N GLU A 152 -6.33 12.70 5.86
CA GLU A 152 -6.44 14.13 5.63
C GLU A 152 -7.19 14.51 4.33
N VAL A 153 -7.89 13.57 3.68
CA VAL A 153 -8.53 13.80 2.36
C VAL A 153 -9.51 14.98 2.40
N THR A 154 -10.37 15.04 3.43
CA THR A 154 -11.34 16.12 3.57
C THR A 154 -10.67 17.45 3.90
N GLU A 155 -9.64 17.46 4.75
CA GLU A 155 -8.92 18.70 5.04
C GLU A 155 -8.09 19.18 3.85
N LEU A 156 -7.56 18.28 3.03
CA LEU A 156 -6.84 18.62 1.80
C LEU A 156 -7.77 19.27 0.78
N ASP A 157 -8.98 18.74 0.58
CA ASP A 157 -9.99 19.37 -0.27
C ASP A 157 -10.27 20.82 0.19
N ALA A 158 -10.48 21.02 1.49
CA ALA A 158 -10.72 22.35 2.05
C ALA A 158 -9.51 23.29 1.84
N LEU A 159 -8.29 22.81 2.06
CA LEU A 159 -7.07 23.58 1.81
C LEU A 159 -6.92 23.96 0.34
N LEU A 160 -7.15 23.01 -0.58
CA LEU A 160 -7.10 23.24 -2.02
C LEU A 160 -8.08 24.34 -2.44
N ARG A 161 -9.34 24.24 -2.01
CA ARG A 161 -10.36 25.26 -2.28
C ARG A 161 -9.98 26.63 -1.72
N ALA A 162 -9.41 26.69 -0.51
CA ALA A 162 -8.93 27.95 0.06
C ALA A 162 -7.77 28.53 -0.76
N CYS A 163 -6.82 27.69 -1.20
CA CYS A 163 -5.68 28.12 -1.99
C CYS A 163 -6.07 28.62 -3.39
N LEU A 164 -7.10 28.02 -4.00
CA LEU A 164 -7.60 28.30 -5.35
C LEU A 164 -8.75 29.30 -5.38
N SER A 165 -9.18 29.82 -4.22
CA SER A 165 -10.24 30.82 -4.16
C SER A 165 -9.92 32.03 -5.07
N GLY A 166 -10.76 32.23 -6.09
CA GLY A 166 -10.61 33.30 -7.09
C GLY A 166 -9.62 33.03 -8.23
N ALA A 167 -9.10 31.80 -8.38
CA ALA A 167 -8.30 31.37 -9.53
C ALA A 167 -9.15 30.61 -10.56
N ASP A 168 -8.72 30.63 -11.82
CA ASP A 168 -9.28 29.74 -12.86
C ASP A 168 -9.00 28.27 -12.49
N GLY A 169 -10.02 27.41 -12.57
CA GLY A 169 -9.94 26.00 -12.13
C GLY A 169 -10.38 25.75 -10.68
N ALA A 170 -10.90 26.76 -9.97
CA ALA A 170 -11.45 26.58 -8.61
C ALA A 170 -12.67 25.64 -8.53
N ASP A 171 -13.34 25.41 -9.66
CA ASP A 171 -14.50 24.51 -9.80
C ASP A 171 -14.11 23.09 -10.27
N ASP A 172 -12.81 22.78 -10.42
CA ASP A 172 -12.39 21.42 -10.73
C ASP A 172 -12.79 20.48 -9.58
N ASP A 173 -13.46 19.38 -9.93
CA ASP A 173 -13.94 18.40 -8.96
C ASP A 173 -12.88 17.30 -8.78
N TRP A 174 -12.08 17.40 -7.72
CA TRP A 174 -11.13 16.34 -7.36
C TRP A 174 -11.85 15.21 -6.65
N THR A 175 -11.66 13.99 -7.13
CA THR A 175 -12.20 12.82 -6.44
C THR A 175 -11.40 12.56 -5.15
N ALA A 176 -12.01 11.87 -4.19
CA ALA A 176 -11.30 11.40 -3.00
C ALA A 176 -10.07 10.54 -3.37
N ALA A 177 -10.11 9.83 -4.50
CA ALA A 177 -8.98 9.04 -4.99
C ALA A 177 -7.82 9.94 -5.48
N ASP A 178 -8.13 11.03 -6.19
CA ASP A 178 -7.11 11.99 -6.66
C ASP A 178 -6.39 12.65 -5.47
N LEU A 179 -7.15 13.13 -4.49
CA LEU A 179 -6.60 13.74 -3.28
C LEU A 179 -5.78 12.74 -2.46
N ARG A 180 -6.25 11.48 -2.39
CA ARG A 180 -5.52 10.40 -1.71
C ARG A 180 -4.20 10.09 -2.42
N ALA A 181 -4.15 10.14 -3.75
CA ALA A 181 -2.91 9.95 -4.50
C ALA A 181 -1.87 11.04 -4.19
N VAL A 182 -2.31 12.27 -3.94
CA VAL A 182 -1.42 13.37 -3.47
C VAL A 182 -0.91 13.10 -2.05
N LEU A 183 -1.77 12.63 -1.14
CA LEU A 183 -1.39 12.34 0.26
C LEU A 183 -0.48 11.11 0.37
N LEU A 184 -0.73 10.09 -0.44
CA LEU A 184 -0.09 8.79 -0.37
C LEU A 184 0.50 8.43 -1.74
N PRO A 185 1.54 9.16 -2.19
CA PRO A 185 2.11 8.91 -3.49
C PRO A 185 2.68 7.48 -3.59
N SER A 186 2.58 6.89 -4.78
CA SER A 186 3.11 5.56 -5.08
C SER A 186 4.62 5.50 -4.87
N THR A 187 5.32 6.58 -5.19
CA THR A 187 6.75 6.80 -4.91
C THR A 187 6.94 8.23 -4.43
N GLY A 188 7.88 8.44 -3.52
CA GLY A 188 8.08 9.74 -2.86
C GLY A 188 7.39 9.85 -1.51
N ARG A 189 7.10 11.07 -1.08
CA ARG A 189 6.60 11.38 0.28
C ARG A 189 5.72 12.62 0.29
N CYS A 190 4.80 12.66 1.23
CA CYS A 190 3.95 13.81 1.48
C CYS A 190 4.07 14.27 2.94
N LEU A 191 4.24 15.57 3.13
CA LEU A 191 4.23 16.24 4.42
C LEU A 191 2.97 17.09 4.54
N VAL A 192 2.25 16.92 5.63
CA VAL A 192 1.13 17.77 6.04
C VAL A 192 1.58 18.67 7.19
N VAL A 193 1.11 19.91 7.20
CA VAL A 193 1.40 20.90 8.24
C VAL A 193 0.11 21.33 8.91
N ARG A 194 0.06 21.17 10.23
CA ARG A 194 -1.07 21.60 11.05
C ARG A 194 -0.70 22.78 11.93
N SER A 195 -1.63 23.70 12.12
CA SER A 195 -1.54 24.76 13.13
C SER A 195 -1.79 24.22 14.53
N ALA A 196 -1.60 25.06 15.54
CA ALA A 196 -1.73 24.68 16.96
C ALA A 196 -3.15 24.20 17.35
N ASP A 197 -4.17 24.63 16.61
CA ASP A 197 -5.56 24.19 16.73
C ASP A 197 -5.87 22.88 15.97
N GLY A 198 -4.88 22.32 15.27
CA GLY A 198 -5.02 21.08 14.50
C GLY A 198 -5.47 21.28 13.06
N THR A 199 -5.73 22.51 12.60
CA THR A 199 -6.17 22.78 11.23
C THR A 199 -5.06 22.49 10.22
N LEU A 200 -5.35 21.84 9.08
CA LEU A 200 -4.39 21.64 8.00
C LEU A 200 -4.16 22.97 7.25
N VAL A 201 -2.93 23.47 7.27
CA VAL A 201 -2.59 24.82 6.74
C VAL A 201 -1.57 24.80 5.62
N ALA A 202 -0.84 23.69 5.43
CA ALA A 202 0.00 23.49 4.27
C ALA A 202 0.22 22.00 4.01
N LEU A 203 0.60 21.69 2.77
CA LEU A 203 1.02 20.36 2.35
C LEU A 203 2.13 20.49 1.31
N ALA A 204 3.05 19.52 1.30
CA ALA A 204 3.90 19.30 0.15
C ALA A 204 3.98 17.82 -0.18
N SER A 205 3.77 17.47 -1.44
CA SER A 205 3.85 16.10 -1.94
C SER A 205 4.83 16.01 -3.09
N ARG A 206 5.75 15.06 -3.02
CA ARG A 206 6.57 14.64 -4.16
C ARG A 206 5.95 13.37 -4.71
N MET A 207 5.31 13.52 -5.86
CA MET A 207 4.86 12.42 -6.72
C MET A 207 5.95 12.24 -7.78
N ASP A 208 6.35 11.02 -8.10
CA ASP A 208 7.08 10.84 -9.36
C ASP A 208 6.11 11.16 -10.50
N ALA A 209 6.42 12.22 -11.26
CA ALA A 209 6.14 12.15 -12.69
C ALA A 209 6.96 10.97 -13.23
N ASP A 210 6.47 10.26 -14.26
CA ASP A 210 7.17 9.16 -14.95
C ASP A 210 8.69 9.26 -14.78
N GLU A 211 9.36 8.16 -14.40
CA GLU A 211 10.80 8.02 -14.01
C GLU A 211 11.83 8.81 -14.87
N LEU A 212 11.40 9.37 -16.00
CA LEU A 212 12.09 10.18 -16.97
C LEU A 212 12.23 11.69 -16.64
N ASP A 213 11.52 12.26 -15.65
CA ASP A 213 11.69 13.68 -15.27
C ASP A 213 12.10 13.91 -13.80
N PRO A 214 13.41 13.84 -13.47
CA PRO A 214 13.92 14.15 -12.15
C PRO A 214 13.74 15.64 -11.74
N ALA A 215 13.30 16.51 -12.65
CA ALA A 215 13.03 17.92 -12.39
C ALA A 215 11.57 18.20 -12.00
N ALA A 216 10.71 17.18 -11.90
CA ALA A 216 9.32 17.37 -11.45
C ALA A 216 9.28 18.08 -10.09
N GLU A 217 8.72 19.29 -10.09
CA GLU A 217 8.59 20.08 -8.86
C GLU A 217 7.56 19.43 -7.93
N PRO A 218 7.83 19.37 -6.62
CA PRO A 218 6.84 18.89 -5.68
C PRO A 218 5.61 19.81 -5.70
N VAL A 219 4.42 19.22 -5.56
CA VAL A 219 3.20 19.98 -5.30
C VAL A 219 3.32 20.60 -3.92
N VAL A 220 3.16 21.92 -3.82
CA VAL A 220 3.20 22.65 -2.55
C VAL A 220 1.97 23.53 -2.43
N LEU A 221 1.20 23.32 -1.38
CA LEU A 221 0.02 24.09 -1.02
C LEU A 221 0.28 24.78 0.31
N VAL A 222 0.00 26.08 0.37
CA VAL A 222 0.06 26.87 1.60
C VAL A 222 -1.18 27.74 1.67
N HIS A 223 -1.93 27.57 2.75
CA HIS A 223 -3.13 28.34 3.04
C HIS A 223 -2.81 29.84 2.94
N PRO A 224 -3.70 30.67 2.36
CA PRO A 224 -3.45 32.08 2.13
C PRO A 224 -2.87 32.84 3.35
N ASP A 225 -3.42 32.58 4.55
CA ASP A 225 -3.00 33.23 5.80
C ASP A 225 -1.57 32.86 6.26
N TYR A 226 -1.01 31.77 5.72
CA TYR A 226 0.32 31.27 6.03
C TYR A 226 1.36 31.60 4.94
N ARG A 227 0.95 32.31 3.88
CA ARG A 227 1.86 32.75 2.81
C ARG A 227 2.81 33.84 3.33
N GLY A 228 3.99 33.94 2.71
CA GLY A 228 5.04 34.88 3.15
C GLY A 228 5.82 34.46 4.40
N GLN A 229 5.42 33.38 5.07
CA GLN A 229 6.04 32.89 6.31
C GLN A 229 7.16 31.85 6.06
N ARG A 230 7.71 31.79 4.84
CA ARG A 230 8.75 30.83 4.39
C ARG A 230 8.39 29.34 4.48
N LEU A 231 7.15 29.01 4.84
CA LEU A 231 6.69 27.64 5.03
C LEU A 231 6.80 26.78 3.75
N GLY A 232 6.42 27.32 2.60
CA GLY A 232 6.53 26.60 1.33
C GLY A 232 7.98 26.27 0.93
N GLY A 233 8.94 27.16 1.22
CA GLY A 233 10.37 26.88 1.00
C GLY A 233 10.87 25.77 1.92
N TRP A 234 10.56 25.89 3.21
CA TRP A 234 10.91 24.89 4.21
C TRP A 234 10.40 23.47 3.85
N LEU A 235 9.16 23.38 3.34
CA LEU A 235 8.58 22.11 2.91
C LEU A 235 9.34 21.47 1.73
N ARG A 236 9.73 22.26 0.72
CA ARG A 236 10.52 21.77 -0.41
C ARG A 236 11.88 21.25 0.04
N ASP A 237 12.56 22.02 0.89
CA ASP A 237 13.87 21.65 1.42
C ASP A 237 13.79 20.35 2.22
N LYS A 238 12.73 20.16 3.00
CA LYS A 238 12.51 18.93 3.77
C LYS A 238 12.25 17.71 2.91
N LEU A 239 11.46 17.85 1.84
CA LEU A 239 11.24 16.75 0.89
C LEU A 239 12.53 16.41 0.12
N ALA A 240 13.35 17.40 -0.21
CA ALA A 240 14.61 17.20 -0.94
C ALA A 240 15.71 16.55 -0.09
N ALA A 241 15.87 16.99 1.17
CA ALA A 241 16.91 16.50 2.08
C ALA A 241 16.83 14.98 2.35
N VAL A 242 15.65 14.41 2.15
CA VAL A 242 15.34 13.03 2.46
C VAL A 242 15.48 12.10 1.23
N SER A 243 15.52 12.68 0.02
CA SER A 243 15.76 11.95 -1.23
C SER A 243 17.25 11.66 -1.50
N ALA A 244 18.15 12.21 -0.69
CA ALA A 244 19.61 12.07 -0.84
C ALA A 244 20.23 11.00 0.09
N ALA A 245 19.41 10.20 0.76
CA ALA A 245 19.81 9.14 1.69
C ALA A 245 19.30 7.78 1.23
#